data_AF-A0A2D6P625-F1
#
_entry.id   AF-A0A2D6P625-F1
#
_cell.length_a   1.000
_cell.length_b   1.000
_cell.length_c   1.000
_cell.angle_alpha   90.00
_cell.angle_beta   90.00
_cell.angle_gamma   90.00
#
_symmetry.space_group_name_H-M   'P 1'
#
loop_
_entity.id
_entity.type
_entity.pdbx_description
1 polymer ?
#
loop_
_entity_poly.entity_id
_entity_poly.type
_entity_poly.pdbx_seq_one_letter_code
_entity_poly.pdbx_strand_id
1 'polypeptide(L)'
;MTASYKVRRPFLKNHSLHNFAKSAQDEQTFIESGKHLPVLHQLNIIFNQKFGLSIDYDSIQEYYGTDVETIAKNKSGIDCSFDLVDSETREIKQENFTLDWKIRFFHTSAVYDDFLAEIVSQDFGHYSNKIPVPGWAVCKHKLNDAILYIIPGMNKAALVMRKELKAGFEKLRFPDRNRKYAKNGRYTTISVPISWERLIKVCPSTIIFNYE
;
A
#
# COMPACT_ATOMS: atom_id res chain seq x y z
N MET A 1 18.32 -19.89 -18.88
CA MET A 1 17.01 -20.59 -18.93
C MET A 1 15.98 -19.70 -18.28
N THR A 2 15.12 -19.06 -19.07
CA THR A 2 14.10 -18.10 -18.60
C THR A 2 12.88 -18.85 -18.10
N ALA A 3 12.71 -18.94 -16.78
CA ALA A 3 11.52 -19.49 -16.17
C ALA A 3 10.32 -18.58 -16.51
N SER A 4 9.51 -19.02 -17.47
CA SER A 4 8.20 -18.43 -17.74
C SER A 4 7.26 -18.77 -16.59
N TYR A 5 7.04 -17.81 -15.68
CA TYR A 5 5.99 -17.92 -14.68
C TYR A 5 4.63 -17.79 -15.38
N LYS A 6 4.03 -18.94 -15.72
CA LYS A 6 2.64 -19.00 -16.19
C LYS A 6 1.72 -18.40 -15.12
N VAL A 7 0.98 -17.36 -15.51
CA VAL A 7 -0.15 -16.82 -14.75
C VAL A 7 -1.12 -17.98 -14.45
N ARG A 8 -1.10 -18.50 -13.22
CA ARG A 8 -2.11 -19.47 -12.75
C ARG A 8 -3.39 -18.68 -12.54
N ARG A 9 -4.43 -19.02 -13.31
CA ARG A 9 -5.73 -18.34 -13.25
C ARG A 9 -6.29 -18.39 -11.83
N PRO A 10 -6.77 -17.28 -11.27
CA PRO A 10 -7.33 -17.25 -9.92
C PRO A 10 -8.68 -17.97 -9.90
N PHE A 11 -8.80 -18.95 -9.01
CA PHE A 11 -10.08 -19.59 -8.68
C PHE A 11 -10.69 -18.86 -7.47
N LEU A 12 -11.39 -17.75 -7.72
CA LEU A 12 -12.23 -17.10 -6.72
C LEU A 12 -13.60 -17.78 -6.69
N LYS A 13 -13.64 -19.05 -6.28
CA LYS A 13 -14.91 -19.72 -6.01
C LYS A 13 -15.16 -19.61 -4.50
N ASN A 14 -16.10 -18.75 -4.12
CA ASN A 14 -16.64 -18.59 -2.75
C ASN A 14 -15.82 -17.72 -1.77
N HIS A 15 -15.27 -16.59 -2.21
CA HIS A 15 -14.83 -15.57 -1.23
C HIS A 15 -16.07 -14.96 -0.57
N SER A 16 -16.13 -15.00 0.77
CA SER A 16 -17.12 -14.24 1.53
C SER A 16 -17.00 -12.74 1.21
N LEU A 17 -18.13 -12.02 1.27
CA LEU A 17 -18.17 -10.56 1.10
C LEU A 17 -17.05 -9.93 1.94
N HIS A 18 -16.26 -9.03 1.34
CA HIS A 18 -15.16 -8.39 2.05
C HIS A 18 -15.73 -7.57 3.22
N ASN A 19 -15.31 -7.91 4.45
CA ASN A 19 -15.72 -7.20 5.65
C ASN A 19 -14.70 -6.11 5.96
N PHE A 20 -15.02 -4.88 5.56
CA PHE A 20 -14.16 -3.71 5.75
C PHE A 20 -13.83 -3.45 7.23
N ALA A 21 -14.80 -3.59 8.13
CA ALA A 21 -14.59 -3.36 9.56
C ALA A 21 -13.56 -4.34 10.14
N LYS A 22 -13.63 -5.61 9.73
CA LYS A 22 -12.63 -6.60 10.11
C LYS A 22 -11.25 -6.28 9.52
N SER A 23 -11.20 -5.87 8.25
CA SER A 23 -9.93 -5.50 7.60
C SER A 23 -9.25 -4.31 8.28
N ALA A 24 -10.02 -3.28 8.65
CA ALA A 24 -9.51 -2.11 9.36
C ALA A 24 -9.04 -2.47 10.78
N GLN A 25 -9.77 -3.34 11.49
CA GLN A 25 -9.38 -3.83 12.80
C GLN A 25 -8.10 -4.68 12.75
N ASP A 26 -7.98 -5.57 11.76
CA ASP A 26 -6.78 -6.40 11.56
C ASP A 26 -5.54 -5.51 11.28
N GLU A 27 -5.71 -4.47 10.45
CA GLU A 27 -4.66 -3.49 10.14
C GLU A 27 -4.23 -2.71 11.39
N GLN A 28 -5.20 -2.13 12.13
CA GLN A 28 -4.93 -1.44 13.39
C GLN A 28 -4.19 -2.34 14.39
N THR A 29 -4.66 -3.58 14.57
CA THR A 29 -4.02 -4.55 15.48
C THR A 29 -2.58 -4.87 15.05
N PHE A 30 -2.32 -4.97 13.75
CA PHE A 30 -0.99 -5.24 13.23
C PHE A 30 -0.01 -4.11 13.56
N ILE A 31 -0.45 -2.87 13.44
CA ILE A 31 0.37 -1.68 13.75
C ILE A 31 0.55 -1.52 15.26
N GLU A 32 -0.53 -1.58 16.05
CA GLU A 32 -0.48 -1.44 17.51
C GLU A 32 0.39 -2.52 18.18
N SER A 33 0.48 -3.70 17.56
CA SER A 33 1.37 -4.78 18.03
C SER A 33 2.83 -4.65 17.55
N GLY A 34 3.17 -3.61 16.81
CA GLY A 34 4.53 -3.34 16.34
C GLY A 34 5.02 -4.26 15.21
N LYS A 35 4.12 -5.04 14.57
CA LYS A 35 4.52 -6.05 13.57
C LYS A 35 5.00 -5.45 12.25
N HIS A 36 4.79 -4.15 12.03
CA HIS A 36 5.33 -3.38 10.91
C HIS A 36 6.75 -2.86 11.18
N LEU A 37 7.22 -2.82 12.42
CA LEU A 37 8.55 -2.30 12.76
C LEU A 37 9.69 -3.05 12.04
N PRO A 38 9.67 -4.39 11.90
CA PRO A 38 10.65 -5.10 11.08
C PRO A 38 10.66 -4.66 9.61
N VAL A 39 9.49 -4.29 9.07
CA VAL A 39 9.37 -3.78 7.70
C VAL A 39 10.05 -2.42 7.57
N LEU A 40 9.82 -1.51 8.52
CA LEU A 40 10.49 -0.21 8.58
C LEU A 40 12.00 -0.34 8.76
N HIS A 41 12.44 -1.26 9.63
CA HIS A 41 13.85 -1.55 9.84
C HIS A 41 14.53 -2.00 8.54
N GLN A 42 13.92 -2.96 7.85
CA GLN A 42 14.46 -3.45 6.59
C GLN A 42 14.42 -2.40 5.48
N LEU A 43 13.39 -1.55 5.45
CA LEU A 43 13.32 -0.43 4.53
C LEU A 43 14.46 0.57 4.78
N ASN A 44 14.74 0.88 6.05
CA ASN A 44 15.85 1.75 6.44
C ASN A 44 17.21 1.22 5.96
N ILE A 45 17.46 -0.09 6.11
CA ILE A 45 18.66 -0.73 5.59
C ILE A 45 18.79 -0.51 4.07
N ILE A 46 17.69 -0.67 3.34
CA ILE A 46 17.69 -0.51 1.88
C ILE A 46 17.90 0.95 1.48
N PHE A 47 17.29 1.90 2.19
CA PHE A 47 17.53 3.33 1.95
C PHE A 47 19.00 3.68 2.14
N ASN A 48 19.62 3.16 3.19
CA ASN A 48 21.02 3.43 3.45
C ASN A 48 21.90 2.84 2.33
N GLN A 49 21.68 1.58 1.98
CA GLN A 49 22.47 0.88 0.97
C GLN A 49 22.30 1.45 -0.46
N LYS A 50 21.10 1.93 -0.81
CA LYS A 50 20.81 2.39 -2.19
C LYS A 50 21.00 3.88 -2.38
N PHE A 51 20.75 4.67 -1.35
CA PHE A 51 20.63 6.12 -1.48
C PHE A 51 21.50 6.89 -0.49
N GLY A 52 22.17 6.22 0.46
CA GLY A 52 22.90 6.91 1.54
C GLY A 52 21.95 7.67 2.49
N LEU A 53 20.70 7.23 2.58
CA LEU A 53 19.68 7.86 3.42
C LEU A 53 19.24 6.93 4.56
N SER A 54 18.85 7.50 5.68
CA SER A 54 18.24 6.81 6.81
C SER A 54 16.87 7.42 7.11
N ILE A 55 15.94 6.57 7.50
CA ILE A 55 14.76 6.98 8.27
C ILE A 55 15.26 7.53 9.60
N ASP A 56 14.75 8.69 9.99
CA ASP A 56 14.92 9.20 11.34
C ASP A 56 13.84 8.63 12.25
N TYR A 57 14.19 7.68 13.10
CA TYR A 57 13.21 6.98 13.94
C TYR A 57 12.56 7.89 14.99
N ASP A 58 13.25 8.95 15.42
CA ASP A 58 12.75 9.89 16.41
C ASP A 58 11.66 10.82 15.83
N SER A 59 11.60 10.97 14.49
CA SER A 59 10.55 11.72 13.80
C SER A 59 9.38 10.86 13.31
N ILE A 60 9.38 9.55 13.58
CA ILE A 60 8.27 8.68 13.19
C ILE A 60 7.02 9.11 13.95
N GLN A 61 6.00 9.49 13.18
CA GLN A 61 4.66 9.76 13.66
C GLN A 61 3.68 8.82 12.97
N GLU A 62 2.89 8.10 13.77
CA GLU A 62 1.82 7.25 13.28
C GLU A 62 0.47 7.89 13.57
N TYR A 63 -0.41 7.82 12.58
CA TYR A 63 -1.71 8.47 12.63
C TYR A 63 -2.80 7.43 12.90
N TYR A 64 -2.81 6.81 14.08
CA TYR A 64 -3.87 5.88 14.49
C TYR A 64 -4.62 6.42 15.70
N GLY A 65 -5.79 7.02 15.45
CA GLY A 65 -6.50 7.80 16.46
C GLY A 65 -7.89 8.24 15.99
N THR A 66 -8.69 8.71 16.94
CA THR A 66 -10.07 9.15 16.72
C THR A 66 -10.23 10.67 16.75
N ASP A 67 -9.14 11.42 16.94
CA ASP A 67 -9.14 12.86 16.84
C ASP A 67 -9.28 13.34 15.39
N VAL A 68 -9.71 14.59 15.23
CA VAL A 68 -10.06 15.15 13.93
C VAL A 68 -8.86 15.21 12.97
N GLU A 69 -7.67 15.48 13.48
CA GLU A 69 -6.46 15.65 12.67
C GLU A 69 -5.96 14.30 12.15
N THR A 70 -5.90 13.30 13.03
CA THR A 70 -5.55 11.92 12.68
C THR A 70 -6.53 11.34 11.66
N ILE A 71 -7.84 11.55 11.89
CA ILE A 71 -8.87 11.14 10.92
C ILE A 71 -8.65 11.83 9.56
N ALA A 72 -8.31 13.13 9.55
CA ALA A 72 -8.05 13.85 8.30
C ALA A 72 -6.80 13.31 7.56
N LYS A 73 -5.73 12.98 8.29
CA LYS A 73 -4.50 12.38 7.75
C LYS A 73 -4.75 11.00 7.14
N ASN A 74 -5.38 10.09 7.87
CA ASN A 74 -5.77 8.77 7.35
C ASN A 74 -6.69 8.89 6.14
N LYS A 75 -7.58 9.88 6.17
CA LYS A 75 -8.45 10.17 5.02
C LYS A 75 -7.63 10.57 3.79
N SER A 76 -6.58 11.35 3.97
CA SER A 76 -5.61 11.66 2.92
C SER A 76 -4.61 10.53 2.61
N GLY A 77 -4.75 9.34 3.22
CA GLY A 77 -3.87 8.19 3.01
C GLY A 77 -2.51 8.34 3.65
N ILE A 78 -2.41 9.20 4.66
CA ILE A 78 -1.19 9.36 5.44
C ILE A 78 -1.46 8.64 6.75
N ASP A 79 -0.90 7.45 6.87
CA ASP A 79 -1.00 6.64 8.08
C ASP A 79 0.28 6.75 8.92
N CYS A 80 1.40 7.13 8.30
CA CYS A 80 2.68 7.37 8.96
C CYS A 80 3.47 8.46 8.24
N SER A 81 4.29 9.21 8.99
CA SER A 81 5.29 10.11 8.44
C SER A 81 6.60 10.04 9.22
N PHE A 82 7.70 10.35 8.55
CA PHE A 82 9.03 10.49 9.17
C PHE A 82 9.94 11.33 8.27
N ASP A 83 11.03 11.83 8.83
CA ASP A 83 12.07 12.49 8.05
C ASP A 83 13.04 11.47 7.45
N LEU A 84 13.53 11.77 6.26
CA LEU A 84 14.68 11.11 5.66
C LEU A 84 15.89 11.99 5.84
N VAL A 85 16.92 11.43 6.46
CA VAL A 85 18.19 12.11 6.74
C VAL A 85 19.33 11.45 5.99
N ASP A 86 20.40 12.20 5.77
CA ASP A 86 21.69 11.65 5.36
C ASP A 86 22.18 10.64 6.40
N SER A 87 22.61 9.46 5.94
CA SER A 87 23.04 8.38 6.85
C SER A 87 24.29 8.73 7.67
N GLU A 88 25.18 9.59 7.16
CA GLU A 88 26.45 9.93 7.82
C GLU A 88 26.32 11.21 8.63
N THR A 89 25.72 12.26 8.05
CA THR A 89 25.69 13.59 8.66
C THR A 89 24.43 13.84 9.50
N ARG A 90 23.40 13.00 9.35
CA ARG A 90 22.06 13.19 9.93
C ARG A 90 21.36 14.47 9.49
N GLU A 91 21.85 15.13 8.44
CA GLU A 91 21.19 16.28 7.83
C GLU A 91 19.87 15.85 7.17
N ILE A 92 18.77 16.57 7.42
CA ILE A 92 17.48 16.27 6.82
C ILE A 92 17.53 16.50 5.30
N LYS A 93 17.23 15.45 4.52
CA LYS A 93 17.16 15.48 3.06
C LYS A 93 15.73 15.55 2.56
N GLN A 94 14.78 15.02 3.32
CA GLN A 94 13.36 15.21 3.08
C GLN A 94 12.59 15.21 4.41
N GLU A 95 11.90 16.32 4.68
CA GLU A 95 10.98 16.42 5.81
C GLU A 95 9.65 15.72 5.49
N ASN A 96 9.04 15.11 6.51
CA ASN A 96 7.69 14.57 6.47
C ASN A 96 7.43 13.65 5.27
N PHE A 97 8.31 12.69 5.00
CA PHE A 97 8.04 11.63 4.05
C PHE A 97 6.85 10.80 4.54
N THR A 98 5.81 10.66 3.73
CA THR A 98 4.52 10.09 4.14
C THR A 98 4.22 8.71 3.52
N LEU A 99 3.68 7.81 4.34
CA LEU A 99 3.30 6.45 3.97
C LEU A 99 1.81 6.18 4.14
N ASP A 100 1.26 5.41 3.20
CA ASP A 100 -0.03 4.72 3.28
C ASP A 100 0.26 3.23 3.49
N TRP A 101 -0.12 2.64 4.62
CA TRP A 101 0.06 1.21 4.85
C TRP A 101 -1.00 0.46 4.05
N LYS A 102 -0.58 -0.59 3.34
CA LYS A 102 -1.52 -1.47 2.65
C LYS A 102 -1.18 -2.90 2.97
N ILE A 103 -1.79 -3.40 4.05
CA ILE A 103 -1.52 -4.73 4.58
C ILE A 103 -2.43 -5.76 3.92
N ARG A 104 -1.89 -6.94 3.61
CA ARG A 104 -2.62 -8.05 2.99
C ARG A 104 -2.53 -9.31 3.81
N PHE A 105 -3.57 -9.53 4.60
CA PHE A 105 -3.70 -10.73 5.40
C PHE A 105 -4.25 -11.90 4.56
N PHE A 106 -3.63 -13.08 4.72
CA PHE A 106 -3.95 -14.29 3.94
C PHE A 106 -5.36 -14.83 4.17
N HIS A 107 -5.96 -14.53 5.33
CA HIS A 107 -7.32 -14.97 5.68
C HIS A 107 -8.43 -14.06 5.14
N THR A 108 -8.10 -12.89 4.60
CA THR A 108 -9.07 -11.90 4.09
C THR A 108 -8.82 -11.49 2.65
N SER A 109 -7.67 -11.82 2.08
CA SER A 109 -7.25 -11.40 0.74
C SER A 109 -6.88 -12.59 -0.13
N ALA A 110 -7.23 -12.54 -1.41
CA ALA A 110 -6.64 -13.42 -2.42
C ALA A 110 -5.17 -13.03 -2.59
N VAL A 111 -4.29 -13.64 -1.80
CA VAL A 111 -2.86 -13.37 -1.89
C VAL A 111 -2.28 -14.21 -3.01
N TYR A 112 -1.97 -13.52 -4.10
CA TYR A 112 -1.07 -14.00 -5.13
C TYR A 112 0.29 -13.34 -4.91
N ASP A 113 1.33 -13.85 -5.56
CA ASP A 113 2.67 -13.25 -5.64
C ASP A 113 2.68 -11.87 -6.35
N ASP A 114 1.67 -11.02 -6.16
CA ASP A 114 1.42 -9.80 -6.93
C ASP A 114 0.94 -8.63 -6.04
N PHE A 115 1.12 -7.41 -6.52
CA PHE A 115 0.58 -6.18 -5.93
C PHE A 115 -0.89 -6.00 -6.32
N LEU A 116 -1.79 -5.87 -5.35
CA LEU A 116 -3.20 -5.61 -5.59
C LEU A 116 -3.52 -4.13 -5.38
N ALA A 117 -3.71 -3.40 -6.48
CA ALA A 117 -4.16 -2.01 -6.48
C ALA A 117 -5.69 -1.90 -6.45
N GLU A 118 -6.25 -0.89 -5.79
CA GLU A 118 -7.70 -0.61 -5.84
C GLU A 118 -7.98 0.67 -6.61
N ILE A 119 -8.77 0.57 -7.67
CA ILE A 119 -9.12 1.71 -8.53
C ILE A 119 -10.51 2.27 -8.23
N VAL A 120 -11.40 1.47 -7.64
CA VAL A 120 -12.70 1.89 -7.13
C VAL A 120 -12.89 1.30 -5.76
N SER A 121 -13.22 2.15 -4.79
CA SER A 121 -13.45 1.76 -3.40
C SER A 121 -14.81 2.22 -2.89
N GLN A 122 -15.24 1.61 -1.78
CA GLN A 122 -16.33 2.12 -0.95
C GLN A 122 -15.83 2.97 0.20
N ASP A 123 -14.53 2.91 0.50
CA ASP A 123 -13.88 3.81 1.44
C ASP A 123 -14.27 5.23 1.00
N PHE A 124 -14.74 6.07 1.92
CA PHE A 124 -15.30 7.41 1.65
C PHE A 124 -16.73 7.52 1.10
N GLY A 125 -17.44 6.42 0.88
CA GLY A 125 -18.86 6.45 0.51
C GLY A 125 -19.75 7.14 1.55
N HIS A 126 -19.47 6.92 2.84
CA HIS A 126 -20.18 7.57 3.94
C HIS A 126 -19.93 9.08 4.04
N TYR A 127 -18.80 9.59 3.53
CA TYR A 127 -18.43 11.01 3.66
C TYR A 127 -18.80 11.84 2.44
N SER A 128 -18.87 11.23 1.26
CA SER A 128 -19.12 11.95 0.01
C SER A 128 -20.58 11.86 -0.46
N ASN A 129 -21.43 11.08 0.24
CA ASN A 129 -22.78 10.69 -0.20
C ASN A 129 -22.82 10.12 -1.64
N LYS A 130 -21.65 9.71 -2.17
CA LYS A 130 -21.43 9.27 -3.54
C LYS A 130 -20.68 7.96 -3.48
N ILE A 131 -21.17 6.97 -4.21
CA ILE A 131 -20.48 5.72 -4.48
C ILE A 131 -20.79 5.37 -5.94
N PRO A 132 -19.82 4.95 -6.77
CA PRO A 132 -18.42 4.62 -6.46
C PRO A 132 -17.49 5.84 -6.34
N VAL A 133 -16.45 5.73 -5.49
CA VAL A 133 -15.35 6.72 -5.41
C VAL A 133 -14.02 6.12 -5.87
N PRO A 134 -13.03 6.95 -6.25
CA PRO A 134 -11.70 6.47 -6.61
C PRO A 134 -11.04 5.69 -5.46
N GLY A 135 -10.48 4.52 -5.76
CA GLY A 135 -9.74 3.71 -4.78
C GLY A 135 -8.37 4.29 -4.42
N TRP A 136 -7.76 3.80 -3.34
CA TRP A 136 -6.54 4.37 -2.76
C TRP A 136 -5.37 4.49 -3.76
N ALA A 137 -5.27 3.57 -4.74
CA ALA A 137 -4.18 3.60 -5.72
C ALA A 137 -4.26 4.81 -6.66
N VAL A 138 -5.46 5.33 -6.92
CA VAL A 138 -5.73 6.36 -7.95
C VAL A 138 -6.41 7.63 -7.42
N CYS A 139 -6.83 7.63 -6.16
CA CYS A 139 -7.62 8.73 -5.59
C CYS A 139 -6.84 10.04 -5.45
N LYS A 140 -7.23 11.09 -6.19
CA LYS A 140 -6.57 12.41 -6.17
C LYS A 140 -6.53 13.11 -4.80
N HIS A 141 -7.35 12.66 -3.84
CA HIS A 141 -7.37 13.19 -2.47
C HIS A 141 -6.34 12.53 -1.56
N LYS A 142 -5.68 11.47 -2.03
CA LYS A 142 -4.60 10.79 -1.30
C LYS A 142 -3.29 11.54 -1.55
N LEU A 143 -2.65 12.00 -0.48
CA LEU A 143 -1.51 12.94 -0.48
C LEU A 143 -0.19 12.29 -0.12
N ASN A 144 -0.19 11.00 0.23
CA ASN A 144 1.01 10.28 0.62
C ASN A 144 2.06 10.18 -0.50
N ASP A 145 3.33 10.18 -0.11
CA ASP A 145 4.46 10.03 -1.02
C ASP A 145 4.56 8.60 -1.56
N ALA A 146 4.42 7.63 -0.67
CA ALA A 146 4.52 6.21 -1.02
C ALA A 146 3.46 5.36 -0.32
N ILE A 147 3.27 4.17 -0.88
CA ILE A 147 2.48 3.09 -0.31
C ILE A 147 3.46 2.04 0.18
N LEU A 148 3.40 1.67 1.45
CA LEU A 148 4.12 0.52 1.96
C LEU A 148 3.17 -0.68 2.02
N TYR A 149 3.29 -1.53 1.00
CA TYR A 149 2.47 -2.71 0.81
C TYR A 149 3.08 -3.90 1.54
N ILE A 150 2.40 -4.42 2.55
CA ILE A 150 2.94 -5.45 3.44
C ILE A 150 2.14 -6.74 3.27
N ILE A 151 2.85 -7.86 3.09
CA ILE A 151 2.29 -9.20 2.99
C ILE A 151 2.86 -10.05 4.12
N PRO A 152 2.25 -10.03 5.33
CA PRO A 152 2.79 -10.73 6.49
C PRO A 152 2.95 -12.22 6.30
N GLY A 153 2.01 -12.87 5.61
CA GLY A 153 2.08 -14.32 5.36
C GLY A 153 3.25 -14.76 4.49
N MET A 154 3.99 -13.83 3.88
CA MET A 154 5.17 -14.09 3.04
C MET A 154 6.43 -13.42 3.56
N ASN A 155 6.36 -12.68 4.68
CA ASN A 155 7.46 -11.83 5.14
C ASN A 155 8.01 -10.92 4.01
N LYS A 156 7.09 -10.37 3.22
CA LYS A 156 7.41 -9.61 2.00
C LYS A 156 6.71 -8.27 2.00
N ALA A 157 7.41 -7.24 1.56
CA ALA A 157 6.89 -5.89 1.43
C ALA A 157 7.32 -5.23 0.12
N ALA A 158 6.60 -4.18 -0.25
CA ALA A 158 6.96 -3.31 -1.36
C ALA A 158 6.68 -1.85 -1.03
N LEU A 159 7.69 -1.00 -1.16
CA LEU A 159 7.51 0.45 -1.20
C LEU A 159 7.21 0.85 -2.64
N VAL A 160 6.06 1.48 -2.87
CA VAL A 160 5.61 1.93 -4.19
C VAL A 160 5.36 3.43 -4.16
N MET A 161 6.09 4.18 -4.98
CA MET A 161 5.89 5.63 -5.07
C MET A 161 4.52 5.94 -5.64
N ARG A 162 3.74 6.72 -4.90
CA ARG A 162 2.35 7.00 -5.22
C ARG A 162 2.20 7.68 -6.58
N LYS A 163 3.06 8.66 -6.83
CA LYS A 163 3.08 9.45 -8.07
C LYS A 163 3.24 8.57 -9.31
N GLU A 164 4.15 7.58 -9.25
CA GLU A 164 4.38 6.64 -10.34
C GLU A 164 3.19 5.71 -10.55
N LEU A 165 2.64 5.16 -9.47
CA LEU A 165 1.48 4.28 -9.53
C LEU A 165 0.28 4.98 -10.18
N LYS A 166 -0.04 6.20 -9.71
CA LYS A 166 -1.13 7.02 -10.25
C LYS A 166 -0.91 7.32 -11.74
N ALA A 167 0.29 7.77 -12.11
CA ALA A 167 0.62 8.03 -13.51
C ALA A 167 0.53 6.75 -14.38
N GLY A 168 0.87 5.59 -13.81
CA GLY A 168 0.72 4.30 -14.47
C GLY A 168 -0.74 3.98 -14.81
N PHE A 169 -1.68 4.27 -13.92
CA PHE A 169 -3.11 4.12 -14.17
C PHE A 169 -3.65 5.15 -15.16
N GLU A 170 -3.29 6.43 -14.99
CA GLU A 170 -3.72 7.52 -15.88
C GLU A 170 -3.27 7.30 -17.33
N LYS A 171 -2.09 6.72 -17.53
CA LYS A 171 -1.53 6.37 -18.85
C LYS A 171 -1.90 4.97 -19.32
N LEU A 172 -2.85 4.29 -18.66
CA LEU A 172 -3.32 2.94 -19.01
C LEU A 172 -2.18 1.91 -19.15
N ARG A 173 -1.13 2.05 -18.33
CA ARG A 173 0.02 1.13 -18.31
C ARG A 173 -0.25 -0.13 -17.49
N PHE A 174 -1.39 -0.26 -16.81
CA PHE A 174 -1.79 -1.51 -16.16
C PHE A 174 -2.94 -2.16 -16.95
N PRO A 175 -2.81 -3.42 -17.40
CA PRO A 175 -3.81 -4.05 -18.25
C PRO A 175 -5.17 -4.23 -17.54
N ASP A 176 -6.25 -3.75 -18.19
CA ASP A 176 -7.60 -3.83 -17.64
C ASP A 176 -8.17 -5.25 -17.53
N ARG A 177 -7.65 -6.17 -18.35
CA ARG A 177 -8.11 -7.57 -18.41
C ARG A 177 -8.01 -8.35 -17.09
N ASN A 178 -7.23 -7.84 -16.13
CA ASN A 178 -7.00 -8.52 -14.85
C ASN A 178 -7.91 -8.01 -13.71
N ARG A 179 -8.77 -7.02 -13.97
CA ARG A 179 -9.66 -6.43 -12.97
C ARG A 179 -10.44 -7.50 -12.21
N LYS A 180 -10.46 -7.36 -10.89
CA LYS A 180 -11.24 -8.17 -9.94
C LYS A 180 -12.34 -7.32 -9.38
N TYR A 181 -13.51 -7.93 -9.26
CA TYR A 181 -14.73 -7.31 -8.82
C TYR A 181 -15.18 -8.02 -7.55
N ALA A 182 -15.29 -7.27 -6.46
CA ALA A 182 -15.80 -7.78 -5.20
C ALA A 182 -17.09 -7.03 -4.87
N LYS A 183 -18.20 -7.77 -4.73
CA LYS A 183 -19.45 -7.19 -4.22
C LYS A 183 -19.28 -6.88 -2.74
N ASN A 184 -19.61 -5.67 -2.35
CA ASN A 184 -19.62 -5.21 -0.97
C ASN A 184 -20.96 -4.50 -0.72
N GLY A 185 -21.97 -5.22 -0.23
CA GLY A 185 -23.33 -4.66 -0.16
C GLY A 185 -23.87 -4.24 -1.55
N ARG A 186 -24.23 -2.96 -1.71
CA ARG A 186 -24.87 -2.42 -2.94
C ARG A 186 -23.89 -2.04 -4.06
N TYR A 187 -22.59 -2.03 -3.82
CA TYR A 187 -21.60 -1.59 -4.82
C TYR A 187 -20.47 -2.60 -4.99
N THR A 188 -19.67 -2.39 -6.03
CA THR A 188 -18.58 -3.28 -6.41
C THR A 188 -17.24 -2.57 -6.28
N THR A 189 -16.38 -3.06 -5.39
CA THR A 189 -14.97 -2.67 -5.35
C THR A 189 -14.28 -3.24 -6.57
N ILE A 190 -13.43 -2.43 -7.22
CA ILE A 190 -12.66 -2.84 -8.39
C ILE A 190 -11.17 -2.78 -8.05
N SER A 191 -10.52 -3.93 -8.11
CA SER A 191 -9.08 -4.08 -7.86
C SER A 191 -8.36 -4.56 -9.11
N VAL A 192 -7.09 -4.21 -9.25
CA VAL A 192 -6.21 -4.60 -10.35
C VAL A 192 -5.02 -5.34 -9.76
N PRO A 193 -4.94 -6.67 -9.92
CA PRO A 193 -3.73 -7.43 -9.64
C PRO A 193 -2.66 -7.06 -10.66
N ILE A 194 -1.48 -6.68 -10.15
CA ILE A 194 -0.32 -6.24 -10.91
C ILE A 194 0.86 -7.10 -10.49
N SER A 195 1.41 -7.86 -11.42
CA SER A 195 2.64 -8.62 -11.19
C SER A 195 3.80 -7.71 -10.80
N TRP A 196 4.67 -8.16 -9.89
CA TRP A 196 5.87 -7.40 -9.48
C TRP A 196 6.70 -6.89 -10.67
N GLU A 197 6.92 -7.72 -11.69
CA GLU A 197 7.66 -7.32 -12.90
C GLU A 197 7.01 -6.14 -13.62
N ARG A 198 5.67 -6.18 -13.78
CA ARG A 198 4.93 -5.07 -14.38
C ARG A 198 4.96 -3.84 -13.48
N LEU A 199 4.84 -4.02 -12.17
CA LEU A 199 4.89 -2.92 -11.21
C LEU A 199 6.23 -2.19 -11.32
N ILE A 200 7.36 -2.89 -11.24
CA ILE A 200 8.71 -2.32 -11.40
C ILE A 200 8.87 -1.65 -12.76
N LYS A 201 8.36 -2.27 -13.84
CA LYS A 201 8.46 -1.70 -15.20
C LYS A 201 7.69 -0.38 -15.36
N VAL A 202 6.58 -0.22 -14.64
CA VAL A 202 5.72 0.98 -14.73
C VAL A 202 6.10 2.02 -13.68
N CYS A 203 6.48 1.55 -12.49
CA CYS A 203 6.88 2.29 -11.31
C CYS A 203 8.34 1.91 -10.95
N PRO A 204 9.34 2.48 -11.66
CA PRO A 204 10.74 2.07 -11.54
C PRO A 204 11.34 2.34 -10.15
N SER A 205 10.75 3.25 -9.36
CA SER A 205 11.20 3.54 -7.99
C SER A 205 10.69 2.51 -6.96
N THR A 206 9.95 1.49 -7.41
CA THR A 206 9.44 0.43 -6.53
C THR A 206 10.58 -0.36 -5.90
N ILE A 207 10.53 -0.53 -4.57
CA ILE A 207 11.45 -1.37 -3.81
C ILE A 207 10.67 -2.55 -3.29
N ILE A 208 11.01 -3.78 -3.72
CA ILE A 208 10.42 -5.02 -3.20
C ILE A 208 11.47 -5.71 -2.36
N PHE A 209 11.09 -6.16 -1.16
CA PHE A 209 12.01 -6.76 -0.22
C PHE A 209 11.32 -7.78 0.69
N ASN A 210 12.11 -8.70 1.23
CA ASN A 210 11.70 -9.54 2.34
C ASN A 210 12.19 -8.92 3.65
N TYR A 211 11.53 -9.22 4.77
CA TYR A 211 11.89 -8.75 6.11
C TYR A 211 11.82 -9.90 7.12
N GLU A 212 12.54 -9.80 8.24
CA GLU A 212 12.55 -10.80 9.33
C GLU A 212 12.08 -10.19 10.64
#